data_AF-A0A023HMQ8-F1
#
_entry.id   AF-A0A023HMQ8-F1
#
_cell.length_a   1.000
_cell.length_b   1.000
_cell.length_c   1.000
_cell.angle_alpha   90.00
_cell.angle_beta   90.00
_cell.angle_gamma   90.00
#
_symmetry.space_group_name_H-M   'P 1'
#
loop_
_entity.id
_entity.type
_entity.pdbx_description
1 polymer ?
#
loop_
_entity_poly.entity_id
_entity_poly.type
_entity_poly.pdbx_seq_one_letter_code
_entity_poly.pdbx_strand_id
1 'polypeptide(L)'
;IGHQWYWSYEYSDFNNVEFDSYMKPTNDLEMGDFRLLDVDNRAVLPMNTQIRLLVTAADVLHSWTIPSLGVKIDGTPGRLNQGSILINRPGLLFGQCSEICG
;
A
#
# COMPACT_ATOMS: atom_id res chain seq x y z
N ILE A 1 3.05 -6.49 -0.43
CA ILE A 1 2.49 -7.85 -0.21
C ILE A 1 1.30 -7.71 0.72
N GLY A 2 0.14 -8.25 0.34
CA GLY A 2 -1.06 -8.25 1.19
C GLY A 2 -1.01 -9.40 2.20
N HIS A 3 -1.30 -9.09 3.45
CA HIS A 3 -1.46 -10.03 4.56
C HIS A 3 -2.81 -9.76 5.22
N GLN A 4 -3.32 -10.71 6.01
CA GLN A 4 -4.54 -10.54 6.79
C GLN A 4 -4.42 -9.31 7.70
N TRP A 5 -5.07 -8.24 7.21
CA TRP A 5 -5.23 -6.93 7.83
C TRP A 5 -3.98 -6.04 7.94
N TYR A 6 -2.95 -6.25 7.12
CA TYR A 6 -1.85 -5.31 6.95
C TYR A 6 -1.14 -5.47 5.59
N TRP A 7 -0.27 -4.51 5.25
CA TRP A 7 0.54 -4.56 4.04
C TRP A 7 2.03 -4.50 4.36
N SER A 8 2.83 -5.35 3.74
CA SER A 8 4.29 -5.26 3.77
C SER A 8 4.79 -4.64 2.46
N TYR A 9 5.75 -3.73 2.53
CA TYR A 9 6.35 -3.08 1.36
C TYR A 9 7.83 -3.41 1.27
N GLU A 10 8.28 -3.72 0.06
CA GLU A 10 9.67 -4.04 -0.24
C GLU A 10 10.18 -3.10 -1.34
N TYR A 11 11.31 -2.44 -1.10
CA TYR A 11 12.02 -1.63 -2.08
C TYR A 11 13.28 -2.37 -2.54
N SER A 12 13.10 -3.36 -3.41
CA SER A 12 14.19 -4.22 -3.90
C SER A 12 15.32 -3.48 -4.60
N ASP A 13 15.01 -2.35 -5.25
CA ASP A 13 15.97 -1.59 -6.03
C ASP A 13 16.89 -0.70 -5.14
N PHE A 14 16.56 -0.53 -3.86
CA PHE A 14 17.27 0.35 -2.94
C PHE A 14 17.46 -0.31 -1.57
N ASN A 15 18.70 -0.66 -1.22
CA ASN A 15 19.13 -1.06 0.13
C ASN A 15 18.33 -2.20 0.81
N ASN A 16 17.56 -3.01 0.05
CA ASN A 16 16.68 -4.05 0.59
C ASN A 16 15.83 -3.56 1.77
N VAL A 17 15.18 -2.40 1.61
CA VAL A 17 14.29 -1.87 2.64
C VAL A 17 12.98 -2.66 2.61
N GLU A 18 12.59 -3.20 3.77
CA GLU A 18 11.35 -3.92 3.99
C GLU A 18 10.71 -3.41 5.30
N PHE A 19 9.39 -3.22 5.30
CA PHE A 19 8.63 -2.87 6.50
C PHE A 19 7.16 -3.23 6.36
N ASP A 20 6.50 -3.40 7.50
CA ASP A 20 5.06 -3.60 7.61
C ASP A 20 4.34 -2.27 7.85
N SER A 21 3.12 -2.18 7.32
CA SER A 21 2.23 -1.03 7.42
C SER A 21 0.88 -1.49 7.97
N TYR A 22 0.64 -1.13 9.23
CA TYR A 22 -0.58 -1.41 9.98
C TYR A 22 -1.43 -0.15 10.12
N MET A 23 -2.75 -0.33 10.15
CA MET A 23 -3.67 0.76 10.47
C MET A 23 -3.45 1.23 11.90
N LYS A 24 -3.31 2.54 12.11
CA LYS A 24 -3.21 3.11 13.46
C LYS A 24 -4.52 2.85 14.24
N PRO A 25 -4.46 2.27 15.45
CA PRO A 25 -5.63 2.16 16.31
C PRO A 25 -6.19 3.53 16.66
N THR A 26 -7.52 3.64 16.83
CA THR A 26 -8.18 4.93 17.14
C THR A 26 -7.62 5.62 18.39
N ASN A 27 -7.13 4.84 19.36
CA ASN A 27 -6.57 5.37 20.60
C ASN A 27 -5.17 6.00 20.42
N ASP A 28 -4.48 5.66 19.32
CA ASP A 28 -3.11 6.10 19.02
C ASP A 28 -3.08 7.20 17.94
N LEU A 29 -4.26 7.72 17.55
CA LEU A 29 -4.39 8.78 16.56
C LEU A 29 -3.95 10.12 17.16
N GLU A 30 -3.14 10.85 16.40
CA GLU A 30 -2.72 12.21 16.73
C GLU A 30 -3.67 13.25 16.11
N MET A 31 -3.54 14.51 16.53
CA MET A 31 -4.34 15.59 15.96
C MET A 31 -3.99 15.78 14.48
N GLY A 32 -4.95 15.52 13.60
CA GLY A 32 -4.79 15.60 12.14
C GLY A 32 -4.76 14.25 11.43
N ASP A 33 -4.68 13.14 12.18
CA ASP A 33 -4.81 11.80 11.59
C ASP A 33 -6.26 11.49 11.20
N PHE A 34 -6.42 10.71 10.14
CA PHE A 34 -7.68 10.21 9.64
C PHE A 34 -7.97 8.82 10.19
N ARG A 35 -9.08 8.72 10.91
CA ARG A 35 -9.61 7.45 11.44
C ARG A 35 -9.82 6.43 10.29
N LEU A 36 -9.30 5.22 10.47
CA LEU A 36 -9.35 4.09 9.51
C LEU A 36 -8.57 4.30 8.20
N LEU A 37 -7.72 5.33 8.10
CA LEU A 37 -6.92 5.61 6.92
C LEU A 37 -5.43 5.76 7.22
N ASP A 38 -5.08 6.36 8.36
CA ASP A 38 -3.68 6.48 8.74
C ASP A 38 -3.06 5.16 9.18
N VAL A 39 -1.78 5.03 8.84
CA VAL A 39 -0.94 3.86 9.10
C VAL A 39 0.30 4.27 9.89
N ASP A 40 0.90 3.32 10.58
CA ASP A 40 2.14 3.50 11.36
C ASP A 40 3.34 3.82 10.45
N ASN A 41 3.52 3.06 9.37
CA ASN A 41 4.58 3.23 8.39
C ASN A 41 3.97 3.51 7.01
N ARG A 42 4.25 4.70 6.48
CA ARG A 42 3.77 5.11 5.15
C ARG A 42 4.74 4.64 4.06
N ALA A 43 4.21 4.12 2.95
CA ALA A 43 5.01 3.86 1.76
C ALA A 43 5.43 5.17 1.10
N VAL A 44 6.73 5.46 1.12
CA VAL A 44 7.31 6.67 0.54
C VAL A 44 7.77 6.38 -0.89
N LEU A 45 7.28 7.16 -1.85
CA LEU A 45 7.55 6.98 -3.27
C LEU A 45 7.98 8.31 -3.92
N PRO A 46 8.93 8.29 -4.87
CA PRO A 46 9.38 9.51 -5.56
C PRO A 46 8.31 10.03 -6.53
N MET A 47 8.15 11.35 -6.59
CA MET A 47 7.33 12.00 -7.62
C MET A 47 8.09 12.10 -8.96
N ASN A 48 7.37 12.31 -10.05
CA ASN A 48 7.88 12.48 -11.42
C ASN A 48 8.78 11.34 -11.91
N THR A 49 8.61 10.15 -11.32
CA THR A 49 9.34 8.93 -11.68
C THR A 49 8.34 7.84 -12.01
N GLN A 50 8.59 7.11 -13.09
CA GLN A 50 7.79 5.94 -13.43
C GLN A 50 8.10 4.83 -12.43
N ILE A 51 7.11 4.44 -11.63
CA ILE A 51 7.25 3.40 -10.62
C ILE A 51 6.53 2.15 -11.10
N ARG A 52 7.23 1.00 -11.05
CA ARG A 52 6.64 -0.31 -11.26
C ARG A 52 6.20 -0.88 -9.91
N LEU A 53 4.92 -1.18 -9.77
CA LEU A 53 4.36 -1.86 -8.62
C LEU A 53 4.24 -3.35 -8.92
N LEU A 54 4.68 -4.18 -7.97
CA LEU A 54 4.47 -5.62 -7.99
C LEU A 54 3.61 -5.96 -6.76
N VAL A 55 2.41 -6.49 -7.00
CA VAL A 55 1.41 -6.77 -5.97
C VAL A 55 1.13 -8.26 -5.96
N THR A 56 1.22 -8.85 -4.77
CA THR A 56 0.91 -10.25 -4.46
C THR A 56 0.36 -10.30 -3.04
N ALA A 57 -0.12 -11.47 -2.60
CA ALA A 57 -0.55 -11.72 -1.24
C ALA A 57 0.15 -12.95 -0.66
N ALA A 58 0.30 -13.00 0.66
CA ALA A 58 0.89 -14.13 1.39
C ALA A 58 -0.16 -15.16 1.84
N ASP A 59 -1.42 -14.77 1.98
CA ASP A 59 -2.48 -15.58 2.58
C ASP A 59 -3.74 -15.73 1.70
N VAL A 60 -4.64 -14.75 1.73
CA VAL A 60 -5.92 -14.72 1.01
C VAL A 60 -5.89 -13.66 -0.09
N LEU A 61 -7.03 -13.45 -0.76
CA LEU A 61 -7.14 -12.38 -1.73
C LEU A 61 -7.15 -11.02 -1.03
N HIS A 62 -6.40 -10.08 -1.58
CA HIS A 62 -6.40 -8.66 -1.21
C HIS A 62 -6.47 -7.82 -2.49
N SER A 63 -6.65 -6.52 -2.36
CA SER A 63 -6.51 -5.62 -3.51
C SER A 63 -5.90 -4.30 -3.09
N TRP A 64 -4.73 -3.99 -3.66
CA TRP A 64 -4.00 -2.76 -3.39
C TRP A 64 -4.60 -1.64 -4.24
N THR A 65 -5.21 -0.66 -3.58
CA THR A 65 -5.97 0.40 -4.26
C THR A 65 -5.61 1.76 -3.71
N ILE A 66 -5.23 2.69 -4.58
CA ILE A 66 -5.11 4.13 -4.29
C ILE A 66 -5.98 4.88 -5.31
N PRO A 67 -7.23 5.26 -4.96
CA PRO A 67 -8.19 5.82 -5.93
C PRO A 67 -7.71 7.10 -6.60
N SER A 68 -7.00 7.97 -5.88
CA SER A 68 -6.46 9.23 -6.43
C SER A 68 -5.37 9.02 -7.48
N LEU A 69 -4.76 7.83 -7.53
CA LEU A 69 -3.83 7.43 -8.59
C LEU A 69 -4.53 6.65 -9.72
N GLY A 70 -5.81 6.33 -9.57
CA GLY A 70 -6.55 5.49 -10.51
C GLY A 70 -6.06 4.04 -10.54
N VAL A 71 -5.49 3.55 -9.43
CA VAL A 71 -4.85 2.22 -9.38
C VAL A 71 -5.63 1.32 -8.44
N LYS A 72 -5.96 0.13 -8.95
CA LYS A 72 -6.47 -1.03 -8.22
C LYS A 72 -5.79 -2.27 -8.79
N ILE A 73 -5.07 -3.02 -7.97
CA ILE A 73 -4.35 -4.22 -8.39
C ILE A 73 -4.58 -5.31 -7.35
N ASP A 74 -5.16 -6.43 -7.77
CA ASP A 74 -5.43 -7.55 -6.86
C ASP A 74 -4.12 -8.22 -6.43
N GLY A 75 -3.99 -8.46 -5.12
CA GLY A 75 -2.97 -9.30 -4.53
C GLY A 75 -3.51 -10.72 -4.43
N THR A 76 -2.96 -11.65 -5.22
CA THR A 76 -3.39 -13.04 -5.26
C THR A 76 -2.24 -13.94 -4.82
N PRO A 77 -2.44 -14.84 -3.84
CA PRO A 77 -1.40 -15.78 -3.42
C PRO A 77 -0.87 -16.59 -4.60
N GLY A 78 0.45 -16.67 -4.72
CA GLY A 78 1.12 -17.38 -5.82
C GLY A 78 1.12 -16.66 -7.18
N ARG A 79 0.60 -15.42 -7.27
CA ARG A 79 0.64 -14.61 -8.49
C ARG A 79 1.17 -13.21 -8.21
N LEU A 80 2.15 -12.80 -9.01
CA LEU A 80 2.74 -11.47 -8.93
C LEU A 80 2.16 -10.59 -10.04
N ASN A 81 1.22 -9.74 -9.68
CA ASN A 81 0.59 -8.78 -10.61
C ASN A 81 1.44 -7.52 -10.72
N GLN A 82 1.61 -7.02 -11.94
CA GLN A 82 2.39 -5.82 -12.21
C GLN A 82 1.47 -4.65 -12.59
N GLY A 83 1.74 -3.48 -12.03
CA GLY A 83 1.18 -2.20 -12.47
C GLY A 83 2.26 -1.14 -12.56
N SER A 84 1.89 0.01 -13.12
CA SER A 84 2.79 1.14 -13.30
C SER A 84 2.09 2.42 -12.89
N ILE A 85 2.76 3.26 -12.12
CA ILE A 85 2.22 4.54 -11.64
C ILE A 85 3.20 5.68 -11.90
N LEU A 86 2.65 6.88 -12.06
CA LEU A 86 3.40 8.12 -12.15
C LEU A 86 2.74 9.17 -11.24
N ILE A 87 3.46 9.66 -10.24
CA ILE A 87 2.96 10.64 -9.28
C ILE A 87 3.45 12.02 -9.71
N ASN A 88 2.55 12.89 -10.17
CA ASN A 88 2.91 14.22 -10.69
C ASN A 88 2.85 15.35 -9.65
N ARG A 89 2.38 15.07 -8.43
CA ARG A 89 2.24 16.05 -7.36
C ARG A 89 2.63 15.43 -6.02
N PRO A 90 3.36 16.16 -5.16
CA PRO A 90 3.67 15.68 -3.82
C PRO A 90 2.42 15.72 -2.94
N GLY A 91 2.37 14.86 -1.93
CA GLY A 91 1.30 14.84 -0.94
C GLY A 91 1.10 13.46 -0.32
N LEU A 92 0.10 13.36 0.55
CA LEU A 92 -0.37 12.09 1.08
C LEU A 92 -1.52 11.59 0.22
N LEU A 93 -1.41 10.34 -0.24
CA LEU A 93 -2.42 9.66 -1.03
C LEU A 93 -2.87 8.43 -0.23
N PHE A 94 -4.18 8.31 -0.05
CA PHE A 94 -4.77 7.27 0.79
C PHE A 94 -5.50 6.24 -0.05
N GLY A 95 -5.64 5.05 0.51
CA GLY A 95 -6.32 3.93 -0.11
C GLY A 95 -6.68 2.86 0.91
N GLN A 96 -7.49 1.90 0.50
CA GLN A 96 -7.97 0.81 1.35
C GLN A 96 -7.95 -0.50 0.57
N CYS A 97 -7.81 -1.61 1.29
CA CYS A 97 -7.98 -2.94 0.68
C CYS A 97 -9.37 -3.00 0.02
N SER A 98 -9.42 -3.37 -1.26
CA SER A 98 -10.66 -3.36 -2.06
C SER A 98 -11.12 -4.75 -2.48
N GLU A 99 -10.79 -5.76 -1.67
CA GLU A 99 -11.20 -7.15 -1.80
C GLU A 99 -11.50 -7.72 -0.41
N ILE A 100 -12.47 -8.64 -0.30
CA ILE A 100 -12.83 -9.23 0.99
C ILE A 100 -11.70 -10.18 1.44
N CYS A 101 -11.10 -9.90 2.61
CA CYS A 101 -9.90 -10.60 3.10
C CYS A 101 -10.06 -11.24 4.49
N GLY A 102 -11.30 -11.34 5.00
CA GLY A 102 -11.63 -11.85 6.32
C GLY A 102 -12.24 -10.80 7.23
#